data_AF-A0A7J4HGC1-F1
#
_entry.id   AF-A0A7J4HGC1-F1
#
_cell.length_a   1.000
_cell.length_b   1.000
_cell.length_c   1.000
_cell.angle_alpha   90.00
_cell.angle_beta   90.00
_cell.angle_gamma   90.00
#
_symmetry.space_group_name_H-M   'P 1'
#
loop_
_entity.id
_entity.type
_entity.pdbx_description
1 polymer ?
#
loop_
_entity_poly.entity_id
_entity_poly.type
_entity_poly.pdbx_seq_one_letter_code
_entity_poly.pdbx_strand_id
1 'polypeptide(L)' 'MTSWIKAMTEGGMTRIRLDAICAYQETGGGSKLLVYTRDNSLFEIIEDIEATISKLDSEFNVN' A
#
# COMPACT_ATOMS: atom_id res chain seq x y z
N MET A 1 18.09 0.51 4.97
CA MET A 1 17.59 -0.67 4.22
C MET A 1 16.25 -0.29 3.66
N THR A 2 15.96 -0.57 2.38
CA THR A 2 14.61 -0.35 1.85
C THR A 2 13.69 -1.44 2.40
N SER A 3 12.72 -1.05 3.21
CA SER A 3 11.64 -1.94 3.66
C SER A 3 10.68 -2.24 2.49
N TRP A 4 10.05 -3.41 2.54
CA TRP A 4 9.06 -3.83 1.55
C TRP A 4 7.73 -4.17 2.24
N ILE A 5 6.63 -3.98 1.52
CA ILE A 5 5.34 -4.59 1.86
C ILE A 5 5.05 -5.73 0.89
N LYS A 6 4.52 -6.82 1.41
CA LYS A 6 3.94 -7.92 0.63
C LYS A 6 2.44 -7.70 0.63
N ALA A 7 1.83 -7.61 -0.54
CA ALA A 7 0.41 -7.28 -0.68
C ALA A 7 -0.25 -8.18 -1.73
N MET A 8 -1.54 -8.48 -1.53
CA MET A 8 -2.36 -9.15 -2.54
C MET A 8 -3.05 -8.11 -3.41
N THR A 9 -2.88 -8.22 -4.72
CA THR A 9 -3.59 -7.42 -5.73
C THR A 9 -4.50 -8.31 -6.56
N GLU A 10 -5.36 -7.73 -7.40
CA GLU A 10 -6.17 -8.52 -8.35
C GLU A 10 -5.29 -9.39 -9.29
N GLY A 11 -4.07 -8.96 -9.60
CA GLY A 11 -3.09 -9.72 -10.38
C GLY A 11 -2.30 -10.77 -9.59
N GLY A 12 -2.55 -10.90 -8.29
CA GLY A 12 -1.86 -11.80 -7.38
C GLY A 12 -0.91 -11.09 -6.42
N MET A 13 -0.07 -11.88 -5.75
CA MET A 13 0.86 -11.40 -4.73
C MET A 13 1.97 -10.54 -5.35
N THR A 14 2.14 -9.34 -4.82
CA THR A 14 3.22 -8.42 -5.20
C THR A 14 4.04 -7.98 -3.98
N ARG A 15 5.22 -7.39 -4.25
CA ARG A 15 6.07 -6.74 -3.25
C ARG A 15 6.32 -5.30 -3.68
N ILE A 16 5.97 -4.35 -2.83
CA ILE A 16 6.07 -2.91 -3.11
C ILE A 16 7.16 -2.33 -2.21
N ARG A 17 8.06 -1.52 -2.78
CA ARG A 17 9.09 -0.83 -2.00
C ARG A 17 8.45 0.32 -1.22
N LEU A 18 8.63 0.33 0.11
CA LEU A 18 8.08 1.39 0.96
C LEU A 18 8.66 2.76 0.60
N ASP A 19 9.95 2.81 0.28
CA ASP A 19 10.62 4.05 -0.12
C ASP A 19 10.17 4.59 -1.49
N ALA A 20 9.37 3.86 -2.26
CA ALA A 20 8.79 4.31 -3.52
C ALA A 20 7.38 4.89 -3.34
N ILE A 21 6.68 4.54 -2.26
CA ILE A 21 5.32 4.99 -1.99
C ILE A 21 5.33 6.49 -1.68
N CYS A 22 4.40 7.22 -2.27
CA CYS A 22 4.22 8.66 -2.04
C CYS A 22 2.80 9.05 -1.62
N ALA A 23 1.82 8.17 -1.84
CA ALA A 23 0.47 8.35 -1.33
C ALA A 23 -0.22 6.98 -1.24
N TYR A 24 -1.24 6.89 -0.39
CA TYR A 24 -2.13 5.75 -0.30
C TYR A 24 -3.53 6.23 0.08
N GLN A 25 -4.56 5.52 -0.39
CA GLN A 25 -5.96 5.91 -0.20
C GLN A 25 -6.84 4.67 -0.06
N GLU A 26 -7.62 4.62 1.02
CA GLU A 26 -8.70 3.66 1.16
C GLU A 26 -9.89 4.05 0.26
N THR A 27 -10.46 3.07 -0.44
CA THR A 27 -11.59 3.26 -1.36
C THR A 27 -12.61 2.12 -1.23
N GLY A 28 -13.77 2.29 -1.86
CA GLY A 28 -14.81 1.25 -1.85
C GLY A 28 -15.34 0.89 -0.46
N GLY A 29 -15.32 1.85 0.47
CA GLY A 29 -15.73 1.64 1.87
C GLY A 29 -14.83 0.66 2.64
N GLY A 30 -13.52 0.65 2.36
CA GLY A 30 -12.55 -0.23 3.02
C GLY A 30 -12.30 -1.56 2.31
N SER A 31 -12.90 -1.77 1.13
CA SER A 31 -12.70 -2.98 0.34
C SER A 31 -11.47 -2.95 -0.57
N LYS A 32 -10.88 -1.78 -0.82
CA LYS A 32 -9.70 -1.60 -1.66
C LYS A 32 -8.76 -0.53 -1.10
N LEU A 33 -7.45 -0.76 -1.21
CA LEU A 33 -6.42 0.22 -0.89
C LEU A 33 -5.59 0.54 -2.14
N LEU A 34 -5.63 1.80 -2.56
CA LEU A 34 -4.80 2.31 -3.64
C LEU A 34 -3.46 2.77 -3.08
N VAL A 35 -2.36 2.29 -3.66
CA VAL A 35 -0.99 2.69 -3.31
C VAL A 35 -0.32 3.30 -4.53
N TYR A 36 0.09 4.56 -4.39
CA TYR A 36 0.73 5.35 -5.44
C TYR A 36 2.23 5.44 -5.18
N THR A 37 3.03 5.21 -6.22
CA THR A 37 4.49 5.32 -6.15
C THR A 37 5.02 6.50 -6.96
N ARG A 38 6.20 7.00 -6.59
CA ARG A 38 6.84 8.16 -7.27
C ARG A 38 7.18 7.91 -8.73
N ASP A 39 7.24 6.65 -9.16
CA ASP A 39 7.44 6.25 -10.55
C ASP A 39 6.12 6.17 -11.36
N ASN A 40 5.03 6.70 -10.80
CA ASN A 40 3.68 6.72 -11.37
C ASN A 40 3.02 5.33 -11.50
N SER A 41 3.51 4.32 -10.76
CA SER A 41 2.80 3.05 -10.64
C SER A 41 1.63 3.16 -9.65
N LEU A 42 0.59 2.38 -9.90
CA LEU A 42 -0.57 2.22 -9.03
C LEU A 42 -0.72 0.73 -8.68
N PHE A 43 -0.79 0.44 -7.39
CA PHE A 43 -1.14 -0.88 -6.89
C PHE A 43 -2.49 -0.82 -6.20
N GLU A 44 -3.38 -1.73 -6.56
CA GLU A 44 -4.66 -1.92 -5.89
C GLU A 44 -4.60 -3.16 -5.01
N ILE A 45 -4.57 -2.94 -3.70
CA ILE A 45 -4.51 -3.98 -2.68
C ILE A 45 -5.94 -4.36 -2.28
N ILE A 46 -6.23 -5.66 -2.28
CA ILE A 46 -7.59 -6.21 -2.10
C ILE A 46 -7.74 -7.11 -0.86
N GLU A 47 -6.65 -7.33 -0.10
CA GLU A 47 -6.64 -8.10 1.16
C GLU A 47 -5.78 -7.39 2.20
N ASP A 48 -5.98 -7.70 3.48
CA ASP A 48 -5.19 -7.17 4.60
C ASP A 48 -5.08 -5.63 4.63
N ILE A 49 -6.15 -4.93 4.21
CA ILE A 49 -6.15 -3.48 3.98
C ILE A 49 -5.86 -2.70 5.27
N GLU A 50 -6.61 -2.96 6.34
CA GLU A 50 -6.46 -2.26 7.63
C GLU A 50 -5.06 -2.45 8.23
N ALA A 51 -4.52 -3.67 8.15
CA ALA A 51 -3.17 -3.98 8.59
C ALA A 51 -2.11 -3.26 7.73
N THR A 52 -2.36 -3.16 6.42
CA THR A 52 -1.47 -2.44 5.50
C THR A 52 -1.48 -0.93 5.76
N ILE A 53 -2.66 -0.34 5.97
CA ILE A 53 -2.81 1.08 6.34
C ILE A 53 -2.08 1.35 7.65
N SER A 54 -2.33 0.55 8.69
CA SER A 54 -1.68 0.70 10.00
C SER A 54 -0.15 0.67 9.89
N LYS A 55 0.39 -0.18 9.01
CA LYS A 55 1.84 -0.24 8.74
C LYS A 55 2.33 1.00 7.99
N LEU A 56 1.59 1.49 7.01
CA LEU A 56 1.95 2.68 6.23
C LEU A 56 1.90 3.94 7.11
N ASP A 57 0.84 4.13 7.90
CA ASP A 57 0.70 5.24 8.85
C ASP A 57 1.87 5.27 9.84
N SER A 58 2.26 4.10 10.38
CA SER A 58 3.43 3.99 11.25
C SER A 58 4.75 4.28 10.54
N GLU A 59 4.95 3.84 9.29
CA GLU A 59 6.18 4.09 8.53
C GLU A 59 6.33 5.57 8.13
N PHE A 60 5.22 6.19 7.71
CA PHE A 60 5.20 7.59 7.26
C PHE A 60 4.95 8.59 8.39
N ASN A 61 4.80 8.10 9.63
CA ASN A 61 4.53 8.90 10.82
C ASN A 61 3.31 9.82 10.63
N VAL A 62 2.25 9.25 10.06
CA VAL A 62 0.95 9.88 9.84
C VAL A 62 -0.01 9.22 10.85
N ASN A 63 -0.03 9.75 12.07
CA ASN A 63 -0.96 9.33 13.14
C ASN A 63 -1.88 10.49 13.50
#